data_AF-A0A2A5G8M4-F1
#
_entry.id   AF-A0A2A5G8M4-F1
#
_cell.length_a   1.000
_cell.length_b   1.000
_cell.length_c   1.000
_cell.angle_alpha   90.00
_cell.angle_beta   90.00
_cell.angle_gamma   90.00
#
_symmetry.space_group_name_H-M   'P 1'
#
loop_
_entity.id
_entity.type
_entity.pdbx_description
1 polymer ?
#
loop_
_entity_poly.entity_id
_entity_poly.type
_entity_poly.pdbx_seq_one_letter_code
_entity_poly.pdbx_strand_id
1 'polypeptide(L)'
;MNLQLTFWFALAFIVLMLFSCKKYPEGGTKHDAKSKLQGLWAIDFYQIDGADSLNYLLDSVFTGCTGNIELLIRDSPGKWQFTLMSCDSMSNSCTECDNWSVFGDNDSLHLTVFLRRMLSVPAEYFVFSHDWRILKLNNDDLWLEREENGKLYEFRLSNND
;
A
#
# COMPACT_ATOMS: atom_id res chain seq x y z
N MET A 1 8.43 22.13 49.14
CA MET A 1 8.11 21.37 47.91
C MET A 1 9.43 20.88 47.32
N ASN A 2 9.61 19.58 47.12
CA ASN A 2 10.91 18.99 46.77
C ASN A 2 11.23 19.22 45.29
N LEU A 3 12.17 20.13 45.01
CA LEU A 3 12.57 20.52 43.64
C LEU A 3 13.08 19.32 42.81
N GLN A 4 13.67 18.33 43.48
CA GLN A 4 14.12 17.08 42.84
C GLN A 4 12.96 16.24 42.32
N LEU A 5 11.84 16.15 43.05
CA LEU A 5 10.72 15.29 42.65
C LEU A 5 10.06 15.83 41.38
N THR A 6 9.88 17.16 41.29
CA THR A 6 9.35 17.84 40.11
C THR A 6 10.21 17.66 38.87
N PHE A 7 11.54 17.60 39.03
CA PHE A 7 12.47 17.39 37.91
C PHE A 7 12.33 15.99 37.29
N TRP A 8 12.25 14.94 38.13
CA TRP A 8 12.07 13.57 37.66
C TRP A 8 10.72 13.34 36.97
N PHE A 9 9.64 13.93 37.49
CA PHE A 9 8.33 13.87 36.84
C PHE A 9 8.33 14.58 35.47
N ALA A 10 8.97 15.74 35.36
CA ALA A 10 9.09 16.45 34.09
C ALA A 10 9.91 15.66 33.06
N LEU A 11 11.03 15.06 33.49
CA LEU A 11 11.86 14.22 32.62
C LEU A 11 11.11 12.98 32.12
N ALA A 12 10.39 12.29 33.01
CA ALA A 12 9.58 11.13 32.65
C ALA A 12 8.45 11.50 31.66
N PHE A 13 7.82 12.66 31.84
CA PHE A 13 6.78 13.16 30.93
C PHE A 13 7.33 13.51 29.54
N ILE A 14 8.52 14.13 29.47
CA ILE A 14 9.20 14.42 28.20
C ILE A 14 9.58 13.12 27.49
N VAL A 15 10.10 12.12 28.21
CA VAL A 15 10.45 10.82 27.64
C VAL A 15 9.21 10.10 27.10
N LEU A 16 8.08 10.13 27.80
CA LEU A 16 6.81 9.55 27.32
C LEU A 16 6.29 10.25 26.05
N MET A 17 6.44 11.57 25.97
CA MET A 17 6.07 12.34 24.77
C MET A 17 6.93 11.98 23.54
N LEU A 18 8.22 11.65 23.74
CA LEU A 18 9.12 11.26 22.65
C LEU A 18 8.77 9.89 22.03
N PHE A 19 8.18 8.98 22.79
CA PHE A 19 7.74 7.69 22.28
C PHE A 19 6.37 7.72 21.60
N SER A 20 5.60 8.81 21.74
CA SER A 20 4.23 8.89 21.21
C SER A 20 4.12 9.38 19.76
N CYS A 21 5.24 9.65 19.08
CA CYS A 21 5.25 10.09 17.68
C CYS A 21 5.52 8.95 16.66
N LYS A 22 5.51 7.69 17.10
CA LYS A 22 5.52 6.55 16.18
C LYS A 22 4.09 6.23 15.78
N LYS A 23 3.76 6.51 14.52
CA LYS A 23 2.45 6.22 13.97
C LYS A 23 2.27 4.73 13.67
N TYR A 24 3.33 4.09 13.17
CA TYR A 24 3.34 2.67 12.86
C TYR A 24 4.09 1.88 13.94
N PRO A 25 3.59 0.70 14.36
CA PRO A 25 4.22 -0.12 15.40
C PRO A 25 5.69 -0.43 15.11
N GLU A 26 6.04 -0.61 13.84
CA GLU A 26 7.38 -0.98 13.39
C GLU A 26 8.26 0.22 12.98
N GLY A 27 7.76 1.44 13.14
CA GLY A 27 8.52 2.66 12.88
C GLY A 27 8.20 3.33 11.54
N GLY A 28 8.29 4.66 11.58
CA GLY A 28 7.91 5.55 10.48
C GLY A 28 7.15 6.74 11.06
N THR A 29 7.66 7.95 10.81
CA THR A 29 6.92 9.16 11.15
C THR A 29 5.94 9.46 10.01
N LYS A 30 4.83 10.13 10.35
CA LYS A 30 3.81 10.57 9.38
C LYS A 30 4.41 11.39 8.22
N HIS A 31 5.55 12.05 8.45
CA HIS A 31 6.20 12.95 7.50
C HIS A 31 6.94 12.22 6.36
N ASP A 32 7.32 10.95 6.55
CA ASP A 32 8.11 10.20 5.56
C ASP A 32 7.29 9.19 4.74
N ALA A 33 5.97 9.13 4.95
CA ALA A 33 5.14 8.15 4.24
C ALA A 33 5.25 8.31 2.71
N LYS A 34 5.32 9.56 2.23
CA LYS A 34 5.40 9.86 0.81
C LYS A 34 6.69 9.36 0.15
N SER A 35 7.85 9.60 0.75
CA SER A 35 9.12 9.14 0.20
C SER A 35 9.25 7.63 0.28
N LYS A 36 8.67 7.00 1.31
CA LYS A 36 8.68 5.55 1.49
C LYS A 36 7.76 4.81 0.53
N LEU A 37 6.63 5.40 0.16
CA LEU A 37 5.70 4.78 -0.77
C LEU A 37 6.20 4.80 -2.22
N GLN A 38 7.09 5.72 -2.59
CA GLN A 38 7.60 5.79 -3.96
C GLN A 38 8.43 4.56 -4.28
N GLY A 39 8.10 3.91 -5.39
CA GLY A 39 8.88 2.81 -5.93
C GLY A 39 8.08 1.71 -6.60
N LEU A 40 8.74 0.61 -6.91
CA LEU A 40 8.18 -0.61 -7.47
C LEU A 40 7.79 -1.59 -6.37
N TRP A 41 6.51 -1.94 -6.29
CA TRP A 41 5.99 -2.80 -5.22
C TRP A 41 5.42 -4.11 -5.77
N ALA A 42 5.99 -5.25 -5.41
CA ALA A 42 5.44 -6.55 -5.76
C ALA A 42 4.36 -6.98 -4.76
N ILE A 43 3.31 -7.64 -5.26
CA ILE A 43 2.28 -8.25 -4.41
C ILE A 43 2.79 -9.59 -3.89
N ASP A 44 3.16 -9.64 -2.61
CA ASP A 44 3.67 -10.86 -2.00
C ASP A 44 2.58 -11.73 -1.39
N PHE A 45 1.50 -11.11 -0.94
CA PHE A 45 0.51 -11.77 -0.10
C PHE A 45 -0.82 -11.04 -0.14
N TYR A 46 -1.89 -11.84 -0.21
CA TYR A 46 -3.26 -11.37 -0.14
C TYR A 46 -4.13 -12.39 0.58
N GLN A 47 -4.83 -11.96 1.63
CA GLN A 47 -5.70 -12.82 2.41
C GLN A 47 -7.10 -12.24 2.59
N ILE A 48 -8.06 -13.16 2.74
CA ILE A 48 -9.44 -12.87 3.11
C ILE A 48 -9.78 -13.74 4.31
N ASP A 49 -10.08 -13.13 5.45
CA ASP A 49 -10.34 -13.81 6.73
C ASP A 49 -9.23 -14.80 7.12
N GLY A 50 -7.97 -14.43 6.87
CA GLY A 50 -6.79 -15.25 7.14
C GLY A 50 -6.53 -16.38 6.14
N ALA A 51 -7.37 -16.54 5.11
CA ALA A 51 -7.16 -17.51 4.04
C ALA A 51 -6.40 -16.88 2.86
N ASP A 52 -5.31 -17.53 2.43
CA ASP A 52 -4.56 -17.13 1.24
C ASP A 52 -5.47 -17.13 0.00
N SER A 53 -5.59 -15.95 -0.59
CA SER A 53 -6.44 -15.66 -1.74
C SER A 53 -5.63 -15.04 -2.89
N LEU A 54 -4.30 -15.04 -2.82
CA LEU A 54 -3.45 -14.37 -3.80
C LEU A 54 -3.69 -14.90 -5.21
N ASN A 55 -3.68 -16.21 -5.40
CA ASN A 55 -3.94 -16.80 -6.72
C ASN A 55 -5.34 -16.44 -7.26
N TYR A 56 -6.35 -16.39 -6.39
CA TYR A 56 -7.69 -15.97 -6.81
C TYR A 56 -7.71 -14.51 -7.28
N LEU A 57 -7.01 -13.63 -6.58
CA LEU A 57 -6.84 -12.24 -6.97
C LEU A 57 -6.13 -12.13 -8.34
N LEU A 58 -5.00 -12.82 -8.50
CA LEU A 58 -4.24 -12.88 -9.75
C LEU A 58 -5.10 -13.38 -10.92
N ASP A 59 -5.79 -14.50 -10.73
CA ASP A 59 -6.56 -15.13 -11.80
C ASP A 59 -7.84 -14.37 -12.15
N SER A 60 -8.52 -13.79 -11.15
CA SER A 60 -9.86 -13.21 -11.30
C SER A 60 -9.87 -11.70 -11.55
N VAL A 61 -8.94 -10.96 -10.93
CA VAL A 61 -8.84 -9.50 -11.07
C VAL A 61 -7.82 -9.15 -12.13
N PHE A 62 -6.68 -9.85 -12.16
CA PHE A 62 -5.57 -9.55 -13.07
C PHE A 62 -5.54 -10.47 -14.30
N THR A 63 -6.71 -10.97 -14.71
CA THR A 63 -6.84 -11.89 -15.85
C THR A 63 -6.22 -11.28 -17.12
N GLY A 64 -5.13 -11.88 -17.60
CA GLY A 64 -4.42 -11.44 -18.80
C GLY A 64 -3.10 -10.72 -18.55
N CYS A 65 -2.78 -10.39 -17.29
CA CYS A 65 -1.42 -10.07 -16.88
C CYS A 65 -0.65 -11.38 -16.67
N THR A 66 0.46 -11.54 -17.38
CA THR A 66 1.35 -12.70 -17.24
C THR A 66 2.69 -12.28 -16.65
N GLY A 67 3.10 -12.89 -15.55
CA GLY A 67 4.38 -12.63 -14.90
C GLY A 67 4.22 -12.02 -13.51
N ASN A 68 5.28 -11.38 -13.03
CA ASN A 68 5.25 -10.69 -11.73
C ASN A 68 4.40 -9.44 -11.87
N ILE A 69 3.45 -9.29 -10.95
CA ILE A 69 2.58 -8.12 -10.87
C ILE A 69 3.22 -7.12 -9.91
N GLU A 70 3.64 -6.00 -10.47
CA GLU A 70 4.28 -4.92 -9.74
C GLU A 70 3.44 -3.64 -9.83
N LEU A 71 3.40 -2.91 -8.71
CA LEU A 71 2.70 -1.66 -8.52
C LEU A 71 3.74 -0.55 -8.44
N LEU A 72 3.85 0.23 -9.51
CA LEU A 72 4.75 1.37 -9.56
C LEU A 72 4.05 2.60 -8.99
N ILE A 73 4.54 3.10 -7.87
CA ILE A 73 4.01 4.27 -7.16
C ILE A 73 4.86 5.49 -7.48
N ARG A 74 4.25 6.48 -8.15
CA ARG A 74 4.91 7.75 -8.48
C ARG A 74 4.21 8.95 -7.87
N ASP A 75 5.02 9.93 -7.50
CA ASP A 75 4.52 11.24 -7.12
C ASP A 75 4.01 12.00 -8.35
N SER A 76 2.75 12.42 -8.29
CA SER A 76 2.14 13.31 -9.26
C SER A 76 1.61 14.54 -8.52
N PRO A 77 1.54 15.73 -9.13
CA PRO A 77 1.04 16.93 -8.48
C PRO A 77 -0.34 16.69 -7.84
N GLY A 78 -0.37 16.65 -6.51
CA GLY A 78 -1.58 16.47 -5.70
C GLY A 78 -2.18 15.07 -5.64
N LYS A 79 -1.56 14.03 -6.25
CA LYS A 79 -2.10 12.66 -6.31
C LYS A 79 -0.97 11.63 -6.40
N TRP A 80 -1.20 10.40 -5.95
CA TRP A 80 -0.30 9.28 -6.22
C TRP A 80 -0.80 8.50 -7.44
N GLN A 81 0.10 8.17 -8.36
CA GLN A 81 -0.24 7.37 -9.54
C GLN A 81 0.34 5.97 -9.38
N PHE A 82 -0.49 4.98 -9.72
CA PHE A 82 -0.14 3.57 -9.62
C PHE A 82 -0.23 2.98 -11.02
N THR A 83 0.83 2.35 -11.47
CA THR A 83 0.80 1.60 -12.73
C THR A 83 0.99 0.13 -12.41
N LEU A 84 0.04 -0.68 -12.86
CA LEU A 84 0.18 -2.13 -12.80
C LEU A 84 1.06 -2.58 -13.95
N MET A 85 2.21 -3.15 -13.63
CA MET A 85 3.12 -3.68 -14.62
C MET A 85 3.15 -5.19 -14.51
N SER A 86 3.01 -5.84 -15.65
CA SER A 86 3.25 -7.26 -15.82
C SER A 86 4.58 -7.42 -16.52
N CYS A 87 5.59 -7.86 -15.77
CA CYS A 87 6.94 -8.03 -16.31
C CYS A 87 7.18 -9.50 -16.61
N ASP A 88 7.45 -9.80 -17.88
CA ASP A 88 7.89 -11.13 -18.28
C ASP A 88 9.41 -11.24 -18.04
N SER A 89 9.76 -12.08 -17.06
CA SER A 89 11.14 -12.36 -16.69
C SER A 89 12.01 -12.88 -17.85
N MET A 90 11.41 -13.47 -18.89
CA MET A 90 12.16 -14.01 -20.03
C MET A 90 12.50 -12.94 -21.07
N SER A 91 11.60 -11.99 -21.30
CA SER A 91 11.78 -10.93 -22.30
C SER A 91 12.33 -9.63 -21.72
N ASN A 92 12.35 -9.50 -20.38
CA ASN A 92 12.65 -8.27 -19.65
C ASN A 92 11.79 -7.08 -20.13
N SER A 93 10.57 -7.38 -20.61
CA SER A 93 9.61 -6.38 -21.06
C SER A 93 8.47 -6.30 -20.06
N CYS A 94 8.21 -5.11 -19.54
CA CYS A 94 7.03 -4.83 -18.74
C CYS A 94 5.93 -4.29 -19.65
N THR A 95 4.76 -4.91 -19.61
CA THR A 95 3.57 -4.38 -20.25
C THR A 95 2.72 -3.73 -19.17
N GLU A 96 2.37 -2.47 -19.38
CA GLU A 96 1.36 -1.78 -18.56
C GLU A 96 0.03 -2.49 -18.79
N CYS A 97 -0.44 -3.18 -17.76
CA CYS A 97 -1.69 -3.91 -17.82
C CYS A 97 -2.86 -2.96 -17.65
N ASP A 98 -2.75 -2.04 -16.69
CA ASP A 98 -3.85 -1.19 -16.26
C ASP A 98 -3.37 0.09 -15.60
N ASN A 99 -4.20 1.14 -15.73
CA ASN A 99 -4.02 2.40 -15.03
C ASN A 99 -4.72 2.34 -13.68
N TRP A 100 -3.99 2.59 -12.59
CA TRP A 100 -4.54 2.67 -11.25
C TRP A 100 -4.35 4.09 -10.73
N SER A 101 -5.33 4.58 -9.98
CA SER A 101 -5.22 5.90 -9.35
C SER A 101 -5.43 5.75 -7.86
N VAL A 102 -4.52 6.34 -7.10
CA VAL A 102 -4.55 6.24 -5.65
C VAL A 102 -4.54 7.62 -5.02
N PHE A 103 -5.48 7.78 -4.11
CA PHE A 103 -5.65 8.99 -3.35
C PHE A 103 -5.41 8.61 -1.91
N GLY A 104 -4.19 8.85 -1.45
CA GLY A 104 -3.82 8.53 -0.09
C GLY A 104 -3.68 9.79 0.73
N ASP A 105 -4.29 9.77 1.90
CA ASP A 105 -3.82 10.59 2.99
C ASP A 105 -2.67 9.84 3.67
N ASN A 106 -2.12 10.41 4.73
CA ASN A 106 -1.05 9.73 5.46
C ASN A 106 -1.50 8.40 6.10
N ASP A 107 -2.80 8.18 6.30
CA ASP A 107 -3.41 7.11 7.11
C ASP A 107 -4.09 6.01 6.28
N SER A 108 -4.40 6.30 5.03
CA SER A 108 -5.15 5.41 4.15
C SER A 108 -4.67 5.53 2.70
N LEU A 109 -4.85 4.46 1.94
CA LEU A 109 -4.69 4.43 0.50
C LEU A 109 -6.04 4.15 -0.13
N HIS A 110 -6.57 5.10 -0.88
CA HIS A 110 -7.73 4.85 -1.72
C HIS A 110 -7.26 4.15 -3.00
N LEU A 111 -7.38 2.84 -3.09
CA LEU A 111 -6.97 2.07 -4.27
C LEU A 111 -8.13 2.00 -5.27
N THR A 112 -7.96 2.55 -6.47
CA THR A 112 -8.91 2.38 -7.59
C THR A 112 -8.30 1.57 -8.72
N VAL A 113 -9.03 0.54 -9.13
CA VAL A 113 -8.67 -0.40 -10.18
C VAL A 113 -9.57 -0.23 -11.38
N PHE A 114 -8.96 0.09 -12.52
CA PHE A 114 -9.62 0.08 -13.82
C PHE A 114 -9.08 -1.10 -14.61
N LEU A 115 -9.95 -1.98 -15.12
CA LEU A 115 -9.57 -2.99 -16.10
C LEU A 115 -9.79 -2.44 -17.50
N ARG A 116 -8.73 -2.36 -18.27
CA ARG A 116 -8.77 -2.10 -19.71
C ARG A 116 -8.82 -3.43 -20.44
N ARG A 117 -10.02 -3.91 -20.76
CA ARG A 117 -10.11 -5.06 -21.68
C ARG A 117 -9.50 -4.69 -23.03
N MET A 118 -8.61 -5.54 -23.54
CA MET A 118 -8.04 -5.47 -24.90
C MET A 118 -9.05 -5.76 -26.02
N LEU A 119 -10.33 -5.47 -25.83
CA LEU A 119 -11.32 -5.54 -26.91
C LEU A 119 -11.44 -4.16 -27.54
N SER A 120 -11.72 -4.13 -28.85
CA SER A 120 -11.68 -2.97 -29.76
C SER A 120 -12.62 -1.80 -29.41
N VAL A 121 -13.14 -1.75 -28.19
CA VAL A 121 -14.03 -0.73 -27.65
C VAL A 121 -13.36 -0.15 -26.40
N PRO A 122 -13.11 1.17 -26.33
CA PRO A 122 -12.48 1.83 -25.19
C PRO A 122 -13.48 1.99 -24.04
N ALA A 123 -14.00 0.88 -23.52
CA ALA A 123 -14.77 0.87 -22.30
C ALA A 123 -13.83 0.53 -21.14
N GLU A 124 -13.52 1.53 -20.32
CA GLU A 124 -12.87 1.31 -19.03
C GLU A 124 -13.88 0.64 -18.11
N TYR A 125 -13.59 -0.58 -17.67
CA TYR A 125 -14.42 -1.25 -16.69
C TYR A 125 -13.85 -0.96 -15.31
N PHE A 126 -14.63 -0.26 -14.51
CA PHE A 126 -14.35 -0.11 -13.08
C PHE A 126 -14.44 -1.48 -12.41
N VAL A 127 -13.39 -1.91 -11.73
CA VAL A 127 -13.37 -3.20 -11.01
C VAL A 127 -13.73 -2.97 -9.56
N PHE A 128 -13.01 -2.06 -8.90
CA PHE A 128 -13.29 -1.62 -7.54
C PHE A 128 -12.51 -0.37 -7.15
N SER A 129 -13.03 0.36 -6.16
CA SER A 129 -12.43 1.54 -5.54
C SER A 129 -12.71 1.46 -4.05
N HIS A 130 -11.65 1.38 -3.26
CA HIS A 130 -11.78 1.16 -1.82
C HIS A 130 -10.67 1.84 -1.03
N ASP A 131 -11.03 2.30 0.17
CA ASP A 131 -10.08 2.81 1.14
C ASP A 131 -9.44 1.66 1.91
N TRP A 132 -8.12 1.63 1.91
CA TRP A 132 -7.31 0.69 2.66
C TRP A 132 -6.59 1.42 3.79
N ARG A 133 -6.57 0.84 4.99
CA ARG A 133 -5.80 1.36 6.13
C ARG A 133 -4.36 0.87 6.04
N ILE A 134 -3.40 1.77 6.22
CA ILE A 134 -1.98 1.41 6.26
C ILE A 134 -1.65 0.88 7.67
N LEU A 135 -1.28 -0.39 7.75
CA LEU A 135 -0.84 -1.03 8.99
C LEU A 135 0.65 -0.85 9.24
N LYS A 136 1.43 -1.00 8.18
CA LYS A 136 2.89 -0.94 8.21
C LYS A 136 3.39 -0.30 6.93
N LEU A 137 4.36 0.60 7.07
CA LEU A 137 5.03 1.24 5.94
C LEU A 137 6.49 1.51 6.30
N ASN A 138 7.38 0.72 5.71
CA ASN A 138 8.82 0.97 5.71
C ASN A 138 9.34 0.95 4.27
N ASN A 139 10.67 0.88 4.08
CA ASN A 139 11.25 0.94 2.73
C ASN A 139 11.00 -0.33 1.91
N ASP A 140 10.76 -1.46 2.56
CA ASP A 140 10.76 -2.78 1.93
C ASP A 140 9.40 -3.50 2.08
N ASP A 141 8.49 -2.95 2.88
CA ASP A 141 7.29 -3.64 3.37
C ASP A 141 6.14 -2.65 3.57
N LEU A 142 5.03 -2.91 2.87
CA LEU A 142 3.79 -2.17 2.96
C LEU A 142 2.65 -3.13 3.26
N TRP A 143 1.99 -2.93 4.41
CA TRP A 143 0.82 -3.71 4.80
C TRP A 143 -0.40 -2.83 4.79
N LEU A 144 -1.43 -3.32 4.13
CA LEU A 144 -2.73 -2.69 3.99
C LEU A 144 -3.80 -3.64 4.51
N GLU A 145 -4.81 -3.07 5.15
CA GLU A 145 -6.00 -3.83 5.53
C GLU A 145 -7.27 -3.09 5.14
N ARG A 146 -8.35 -3.85 5.07
CA ARG A 146 -9.69 -3.33 4.90
C ARG A 146 -10.71 -4.32 5.42
N GLU A 147 -11.77 -3.81 6.04
CA GLU A 147 -12.94 -4.62 6.39
C GLU A 147 -14.10 -4.28 5.44
N GLU A 148 -14.69 -5.28 4.80
CA GLU A 148 -15.91 -5.11 3.99
C GLU A 148 -16.82 -6.33 4.14
N ASN A 149 -18.13 -6.09 4.29
CA ASN A 149 -19.15 -7.14 4.36
C ASN A 149 -18.85 -8.19 5.46
N GLY A 150 -18.27 -7.74 6.59
CA GLY A 150 -17.89 -8.59 7.71
C GLY A 150 -16.68 -9.49 7.44
N LYS A 151 -15.93 -9.22 6.37
CA LYS A 151 -14.68 -9.90 6.03
C LYS A 151 -13.50 -8.96 6.15
N LEU A 152 -12.39 -9.50 6.65
CA LEU A 152 -11.11 -8.80 6.71
C LEU A 152 -10.26 -9.15 5.48
N TYR A 153 -9.84 -8.12 4.76
CA TYR A 153 -8.95 -8.20 3.61
C TYR A 153 -7.59 -7.64 4.02
N GLU A 154 -6.53 -8.40 3.75
CA GLU A 154 -5.17 -8.00 4.06
C GLU A 154 -4.30 -8.13 2.80
N PHE A 155 -3.45 -7.13 2.61
CA PHE A 155 -2.60 -7.01 1.43
C PHE A 155 -1.19 -6.66 1.90
N ARG A 156 -0.19 -7.37 1.40
CA ARG A 156 1.22 -7.05 1.65
C ARG A 156 1.94 -6.85 0.34
N LEU A 157 2.74 -5.81 0.30
CA LEU A 157 3.64 -5.53 -0.80
C LEU A 157 5.09 -5.44 -0.33
N SER A 158 6.00 -5.96 -1.14
CA SER A 158 7.44 -5.75 -0.97
C SER A 158 7.98 -4.76 -1.99
N ASN A 159 8.97 -3.97 -1.61
CA ASN A 159 9.64 -3.07 -2.53
C ASN A 159 10.72 -3.81 -3.31
N ASN A 160 10.75 -3.62 -4.63
CA ASN A 160 11.69 -4.22 -5.58
C ASN A 160 12.73 -3.23 -6.15
N ASP A 161 12.74 -1.97 -5.70
CA ASP A 161 13.73 -0.96 -6.10
C ASP A 161 15.14 -1.18 -5.51
#